data_AF-A0A9D5PGV0-F1
#
_entry.id   AF-A0A9D5PGV0-F1
#
_cell.length_a   1.000
_cell.length_b   1.000
_cell.length_c   1.000
_cell.angle_alpha   90.00
_cell.angle_beta   90.00
_cell.angle_gamma   90.00
#
_symmetry.space_group_name_H-M   'P 1'
#
loop_
_entity.id
_entity.type
_entity.pdbx_description
1 polymer ?
#
loop_
_entity_poly.entity_id
_entity_poly.type
_entity_poly.pdbx_seq_one_letter_code
_entity_poly.pdbx_strand_id
1 'polypeptide(L)' 'MSASELTYTSAMKELENIVEQLQDPQCEVDRLCDLTRRSVELLKFCRKKLTSTDEELTKLLENID' A
#
# COMPACT_ATOMS: atom_id res chain seq x y z
N MET A 1 -10.11 -0.38 21.63
CA MET A 1 -9.57 -1.02 20.40
C MET A 1 -9.11 0.12 19.51
N SER A 2 -7.82 0.39 19.53
CA SER A 2 -7.20 1.56 18.90
C SER A 2 -7.24 1.44 17.39
N ALA A 3 -7.66 2.51 16.73
CA ALA A 3 -7.70 2.62 15.28
C ALA A 3 -6.37 2.15 14.68
N SER A 4 -6.41 1.05 13.95
CA SER A 4 -5.24 0.42 13.34
C SER A 4 -4.68 1.37 12.30
N GLU A 5 -3.59 2.06 12.65
CA GLU A 5 -2.78 2.79 11.69
C GLU A 5 -2.40 1.87 10.55
N LEU A 6 -2.61 2.33 9.32
CA LEU A 6 -2.24 1.57 8.13
C LEU A 6 -0.72 1.37 8.13
N THR A 7 -0.26 0.11 8.14
CA THR A 7 1.15 -0.25 8.05
C THR A 7 1.51 -0.63 6.62
N TYR A 8 2.81 -0.60 6.29
CA TYR A 8 3.26 -1.04 4.96
C TYR A 8 2.87 -2.51 4.71
N THR A 9 3.12 -3.39 5.68
CA THR A 9 2.78 -4.82 5.60
C THR A 9 1.29 -5.06 5.45
N SER A 10 0.44 -4.34 6.21
CA SER A 10 -1.01 -4.48 6.07
C SER A 10 -1.51 -3.95 4.73
N ALA A 11 -0.96 -2.84 4.24
CA ALA A 11 -1.31 -2.29 2.92
C ALA A 11 -0.92 -3.26 1.79
N MET A 12 0.24 -3.91 1.91
CA MET A 12 0.70 -4.90 0.93
C MET A 12 -0.18 -6.15 0.93
N LYS A 13 -0.55 -6.65 2.11
CA LYS A 13 -1.49 -7.78 2.25
C LYS A 13 -2.86 -7.44 1.68
N GLU A 14 -3.32 -6.21 1.85
CA GLU A 14 -4.58 -5.75 1.26
C GLU A 14 -4.49 -5.69 -0.27
N LEU A 15 -3.37 -5.22 -0.84
CA LEU A 15 -3.13 -5.25 -2.28
C LEU A 15 -3.16 -6.67 -2.85
N GLU A 16 -2.53 -7.64 -2.18
CA GLU A 16 -2.56 -9.05 -2.58
C GLU A 16 -4.00 -9.58 -2.63
N ASN A 17 -4.79 -9.33 -1.58
CA ASN A 17 -6.20 -9.71 -1.55
C ASN A 17 -7.04 -9.04 -2.64
N ILE A 18 -6.72 -7.80 -3.01
CA ILE A 18 -7.40 -7.12 -4.11
C ILE A 18 -7.06 -7.78 -5.44
N VAL A 19 -5.80 -8.15 -5.67
CA VAL A 19 -5.39 -8.86 -6.88
C VAL A 19 -6.12 -10.20 -6.99
N GLU A 20 -6.24 -10.96 -5.90
CA GLU A 20 -7.02 -12.20 -5.87
C GLU A 20 -8.48 -11.98 -6.26
N GLN A 21 -9.12 -10.93 -5.72
CA GLN A 21 -10.51 -10.59 -6.06
C GLN A 21 -10.67 -10.13 -7.52
N LEU A 22 -9.70 -9.42 -8.07
CA LEU A 22 -9.73 -8.98 -9.48
C LEU A 22 -9.55 -10.17 -10.45
N GLN A 23 -8.89 -11.24 -10.01
CA GLN A 23 -8.71 -12.46 -10.79
C GLN A 23 -9.92 -13.42 -10.68
N ASP A 24 -10.85 -13.17 -9.76
CA ASP A 24 -12.06 -13.97 -9.65
C ASP A 24 -12.95 -13.74 -10.88
N PRO A 25 -13.27 -14.80 -11.66
CA PRO A 25 -14.12 -14.69 -12.84
C PRO A 25 -15.57 -14.28 -12.52
N GLN A 26 -15.99 -14.29 -11.26
CA GLN A 26 -17.30 -13.79 -10.81
C GLN A 26 -17.25 -12.31 -10.35
N CYS A 27 -16.11 -11.64 -10.48
CA CYS A 27 -15.97 -10.25 -10.07
C CYS A 27 -16.83 -9.32 -10.94
N GLU A 28 -17.74 -8.59 -10.31
CA GLU A 28 -18.65 -7.64 -10.97
C GLU A 28 -17.88 -6.41 -11.50
N VAL A 29 -18.30 -5.89 -12.65
CA VAL A 29 -17.65 -4.75 -13.31
C VAL A 29 -17.58 -3.51 -12.40
N ASP A 30 -18.63 -3.24 -11.62
CA ASP A 30 -18.64 -2.12 -10.68
C ASP A 30 -17.61 -2.30 -9.55
N ARG A 31 -17.39 -3.55 -9.09
CA ARG A 31 -16.34 -3.87 -8.11
C ARG A 31 -14.94 -3.68 -8.66
N LEU A 32 -14.72 -3.92 -9.96
CA LEU A 32 -13.40 -3.68 -10.59
C LEU A 32 -12.96 -2.22 -10.40
N CYS A 33 -13.88 -1.27 -10.60
CA CYS A 33 -13.61 0.15 -10.42
C CYS A 33 -13.24 0.48 -8.97
N ASP A 34 -14.00 -0.05 -8.00
CA ASP A 34 -13.75 0.22 -6.58
C ASP A 34 -12.46 -0.43 -6.06
N LEU A 35 -12.21 -1.69 -6.44
CA LEU A 35 -10.97 -2.41 -6.13
C LEU A 35 -9.74 -1.71 -6.73
N THR A 36 -9.87 -1.21 -7.96
CA THR A 36 -8.80 -0.44 -8.61
C THR A 36 -8.55 0.88 -7.88
N ARG A 37 -9.59 1.63 -7.52
CA ARG A 37 -9.47 2.88 -6.76
C ARG A 37 -8.75 2.63 -5.43
N ARG A 38 -9.16 1.58 -4.71
CA ARG A 38 -8.54 1.21 -3.44
C ARG A 38 -7.07 0.82 -3.62
N SER A 39 -6.75 0.05 -4.65
CA SER A 39 -5.37 -0.31 -4.98
C SER A 39 -4.48 0.93 -5.20
N VAL A 40 -4.99 1.93 -5.91
CA VAL A 40 -4.27 3.20 -6.14
C VAL A 40 -3.99 3.94 -4.83
N GLU A 41 -4.94 3.95 -3.89
CA GLU A 41 -4.73 4.55 -2.56
C GLU A 41 -3.62 3.83 -1.77
N LEU A 42 -3.66 2.50 -1.75
CA LEU A 42 -2.67 1.68 -1.06
C LEU A 42 -1.28 1.86 -1.68
N LEU A 43 -1.18 1.88 -3.02
CA LEU A 43 0.08 2.14 -3.72
C LEU A 43 0.66 3.53 -3.39
N LYS A 44 -0.19 4.56 -3.34
CA LYS A 44 0.24 5.91 -2.93
C LYS A 44 0.78 5.91 -1.50
N PHE A 45 0.11 5.23 -0.58
CA PHE A 45 0.57 5.08 0.79
C PHE A 45 1.93 4.36 0.86
N CYS A 46 2.06 3.21 0.20
CA CYS A 46 3.30 2.43 0.17
C CYS A 46 4.46 3.24 -0.40
N ARG A 47 4.25 3.95 -1.52
CA ARG A 47 5.27 4.81 -2.12
C ARG A 47 5.71 5.92 -1.17
N LYS A 48 4.76 6.62 -0.56
CA LYS A 48 5.07 7.69 0.41
C LYS A 48 5.91 7.15 1.57
N LYS A 49 5.56 5.98 2.09
CA LYS A 49 6.28 5.35 3.21
C LYS A 49 7.71 4.99 2.80
N LEU A 50 7.90 4.38 1.63
CA LEU A 50 9.24 4.06 1.10
C LEU A 50 10.10 5.31 0.91
N THR A 51 9.55 6.37 0.30
CA THR A 51 10.29 7.63 0.11
C THR A 51 10.68 8.28 1.44
N SER A 52 9.76 8.33 2.42
CA SER A 52 10.06 8.86 3.75
C SER A 52 11.16 8.05 4.45
N THR A 53 11.10 6.72 4.36
CA THR A 53 12.12 5.84 4.95
C THR A 53 13.47 6.03 4.27
N ASP A 54 13.51 6.17 2.94
CA ASP A 54 14.75 6.40 2.18
C ASP A 54 15.41 7.74 2.53
N GLU A 55 14.61 8.80 2.67
CA GLU A 55 15.10 10.11 3.12
C GLU A 55 15.66 10.07 4.54
N GLU A 56 14.99 9.36 5.46
CA GLU A 56 15.48 9.18 6.84
C GLU A 56 16.78 8.39 6.86
N LEU A 57 16.87 7.30 6.11
CA LEU A 57 18.10 6.50 5.99
C LEU A 57 19.25 7.32 5.43
N THR A 58 19.01 8.10 4.36
CA THR A 58 20.02 8.97 3.76
C THR A 58 20.57 9.96 4.79
N LYS A 59 19.70 10.65 5.54
CA LYS A 59 20.12 11.57 6.61
C LYS A 59 20.93 10.88 7.70
N LEU A 60 20.54 9.66 8.11
CA LEU A 60 21.29 8.92 9.12
C LEU A 60 22.69 8.55 8.63
N LEU A 61 22.83 8.15 7.36
CA LEU A 61 24.11 7.80 6.76
C LEU A 61 25.01 9.03 6.54
N GLU A 62 24.46 10.20 6.21
CA GLU A 62 25.21 11.46 6.09
C GLU A 62 25.89 11.89 7.41
N ASN A 63 25.42 11.39 8.56
CA ASN A 63 26.02 11.67 9.87
C ASN A 63 27.07 10.63 10.30
N ILE A 64 27.40 9.66 9.44
CA ILE A 64 28.41 8.61 9.70
C ILE A 64 29.78 8.99 9.10
N ASP A 65 29.84 10.03 8.26
CA ASP A 65 31.09 10.61 7.74
C ASP A 65 31.71 11.68 8.66
#